data_AF-A0A9D9YT37-F1
#
_entry.id   AF-A0A9D9YT37-F1
#
_cell.length_a   1.000
_cell.length_b   1.000
_cell.length_c   1.000
_cell.angle_alpha   90.00
_cell.angle_beta   90.00
_cell.angle_gamma   90.00
#
_symmetry.space_group_name_H-M   'P 1'
#
loop_
_entity.id
_entity.type
_entity.pdbx_description
1 polymer ?
#
loop_
_entity_poly.entity_id
_entity_poly.type
_entity_poly.pdbx_seq_one_letter_code
_entity_poly.pdbx_strand_id
1 'polypeptide(L)'
;MLVNNKPNKQYFSQKIVEWHKKHNKRPMPWKGEKDPYKIWLSEIILQQTRVLQGLAYYNRFVTKYPTVMHLAKAKDEEVYKLWEGLGYYSRCKNLLATARIITENGGMFPQKYNDVLALKGVGTYTAAAIVSFAYNQPYAVVDGNVNRILARCFGITIAIDSTKGKKTIATLANELLDKKQPGKFNQAMMDFGATICKPRQPLCNECILQANCFAFKHNQTSLLPKKEKKITIKKRWMHYLLAEYKNSWLIRKRDAKDIWQNLYEFILIETSDNLSKKQFLAHKQIKKFTEENFSLLHLSKEISQRLTHQQISGRFMHIILTKKISPEGYKWVLKEDIKNKAFTGFINKYLNTIKKL
;
A
#
# COMPACT_ATOMS: atom_id res chain seq x y z
N MET A 1 -20.84 -30.70 15.67
CA MET A 1 -19.96 -31.29 16.70
C MET A 1 -18.63 -30.54 16.70
N LEU A 2 -18.34 -29.76 17.75
CA LEU A 2 -17.05 -29.07 17.89
C LEU A 2 -16.00 -30.11 18.30
N VAL A 3 -15.08 -30.44 17.41
CA VAL A 3 -14.01 -31.41 17.67
C VAL A 3 -13.11 -30.89 18.80
N ASN A 4 -13.07 -31.63 19.91
CA ASN A 4 -12.38 -31.32 21.17
C ASN A 4 -10.84 -31.44 21.11
N ASN A 5 -10.21 -31.17 19.96
CA ASN A 5 -8.75 -31.21 19.80
C ASN A 5 -8.21 -29.85 19.33
N LYS A 6 -8.62 -28.76 19.99
CA LYS A 6 -8.01 -27.45 19.77
C LYS A 6 -6.58 -27.46 20.31
N PRO A 7 -5.59 -26.88 19.61
CA PRO A 7 -4.24 -26.76 20.11
C PRO A 7 -4.24 -26.14 21.51
N ASN A 8 -3.46 -26.71 22.44
CA ASN A 8 -3.22 -26.06 23.72
C ASN A 8 -2.62 -24.67 23.46
N LYS A 9 -3.32 -23.64 23.94
CA LYS A 9 -2.98 -22.22 23.71
C LYS A 9 -1.58 -21.88 24.24
N GLN A 10 -1.23 -22.39 25.42
CA GLN A 10 0.08 -22.17 26.04
C GLN A 10 1.19 -22.82 25.22
N TYR A 11 0.98 -24.06 24.77
CA TYR A 11 1.91 -24.76 23.89
C TYR A 11 2.16 -23.98 22.59
N PHE A 12 1.09 -23.50 21.94
CA PHE A 12 1.19 -22.72 20.70
C PHE A 12 2.10 -21.50 20.90
N SER A 13 1.83 -20.72 21.95
CA SER A 13 2.55 -19.48 22.19
C SER A 13 4.01 -19.71 22.54
N GLN A 14 4.29 -20.71 23.39
CA GLN A 14 5.65 -21.12 23.73
C GLN A 14 6.44 -21.53 22.48
N LYS A 15 5.86 -22.37 21.62
CA LYS A 15 6.54 -22.83 20.40
C LYS A 15 6.88 -21.68 19.44
N ILE A 16 5.95 -20.74 19.25
CA ILE A 16 6.21 -19.56 18.40
C ILE A 16 7.38 -18.73 18.95
N VAL A 17 7.42 -18.49 20.27
CA VAL A 17 8.51 -17.74 20.91
C VAL A 17 9.84 -18.50 20.81
N GLU A 18 9.84 -19.80 21.08
CA GLU A 18 11.03 -20.66 20.95
C GLU A 18 11.58 -20.64 19.53
N TRP A 19 10.71 -20.81 18.52
CA TRP A 19 11.10 -20.76 17.12
C TRP A 19 11.67 -19.39 16.75
N HIS A 20 11.07 -18.30 17.23
CA HIS A 20 11.59 -16.96 16.97
C HIS A 20 13.00 -16.75 17.52
N LYS A 21 13.28 -17.29 18.72
CA LYS A 21 14.59 -17.19 19.35
C LYS A 21 15.65 -18.07 18.68
N LYS A 22 15.30 -19.30 18.32
CA LYS A 22 16.27 -20.32 17.88
C LYS A 22 16.45 -20.39 16.36
N HIS A 23 15.42 -20.09 15.59
CA HIS A 23 15.39 -20.41 14.15
C HIS A 23 15.03 -19.23 13.24
N ASN A 24 14.36 -18.19 13.75
CA ASN A 24 13.97 -17.06 12.91
C ASN A 24 15.16 -16.12 12.59
N LYS A 25 15.79 -16.37 11.44
CA LYS A 25 16.89 -15.55 10.90
C LYS A 25 16.43 -14.48 9.91
N ARG A 26 15.12 -14.24 9.75
CA ARG A 26 14.61 -13.30 8.75
C ARG A 26 15.09 -11.88 9.07
N PRO A 27 15.88 -11.25 8.18
CA PRO A 27 16.27 -9.86 8.35
C PRO A 27 15.06 -8.97 8.03
N MET A 28 14.70 -8.11 8.97
CA MET A 28 13.67 -7.09 8.80
C MET A 28 14.27 -5.78 9.32
N PRO A 29 14.40 -4.74 8.48
CA PRO A 29 15.17 -3.51 8.79
C PRO A 29 14.70 -2.77 10.04
N TRP A 30 13.41 -2.86 10.35
CA TRP A 30 12.75 -2.25 11.52
C TRP A 30 12.55 -3.23 12.68
N LYS A 31 13.10 -4.44 12.62
CA LYS A 31 12.98 -5.42 13.70
C LYS A 31 13.77 -4.93 14.92
N GLY A 32 13.06 -4.78 16.04
CA GLY A 32 13.65 -4.25 17.27
C GLY A 32 13.65 -2.73 17.36
N GLU A 33 13.18 -2.02 16.31
CA GLU A 33 12.95 -0.59 16.39
C GLU A 33 11.96 -0.28 17.52
N LYS A 34 12.24 0.81 18.24
CA LYS A 34 11.45 1.31 19.37
C LYS A 34 10.93 2.72 19.17
N ASP A 35 11.49 3.45 18.20
CA ASP A 35 11.00 4.76 17.83
C ASP A 35 9.59 4.63 17.18
N PRO A 36 8.54 5.17 17.81
CA PRO A 36 7.17 5.07 17.32
C PRO A 36 6.99 5.77 15.96
N TYR A 37 7.75 6.83 15.65
CA TYR A 37 7.69 7.50 14.35
C TYR A 37 8.18 6.56 13.25
N LYS A 38 9.33 5.91 13.47
CA LYS A 38 9.92 4.97 12.51
C LYS A 38 9.07 3.71 12.34
N ILE A 39 8.53 3.18 13.43
CA ILE A 39 7.59 2.05 13.39
C ILE A 39 6.37 2.44 12.57
N TRP A 40 5.69 3.54 12.92
CA TRP A 40 4.53 4.03 12.18
C TRP A 40 4.81 4.22 10.69
N LEU A 41 5.91 4.89 10.35
CA LEU A 41 6.32 5.12 8.97
C LEU A 41 6.50 3.80 8.21
N SER A 42 7.21 2.81 8.79
CA SER A 42 7.37 1.49 8.18
C SER A 42 6.04 0.78 7.98
N GLU A 43 5.14 0.81 8.97
CA GLU A 43 3.83 0.16 8.90
C GLU A 43 2.96 0.79 7.80
N ILE A 44 2.94 2.11 7.68
CA ILE A 44 2.20 2.78 6.60
C ILE A 44 2.82 2.46 5.23
N ILE A 45 4.16 2.45 5.10
CA ILE A 45 4.85 2.10 3.85
C ILE A 45 4.57 0.66 3.42
N LEU A 46 4.50 -0.29 4.36
CA LEU A 46 4.35 -1.72 4.07
C LEU A 46 2.92 -2.17 3.84
N GLN A 47 1.93 -1.32 4.12
CA GLN A 47 0.54 -1.59 3.74
C GLN A 47 0.46 -1.93 2.24
N GLN A 48 0.15 -3.19 1.95
CA GLN A 48 0.04 -3.73 0.58
C GLN A 48 1.29 -3.53 -0.28
N THR A 49 2.47 -3.45 0.36
CA THR A 49 3.76 -3.26 -0.31
C THR A 49 4.72 -4.36 0.13
N ARG A 50 5.50 -4.91 -0.80
CA ARG A 50 6.50 -5.95 -0.48
C ARG A 50 7.64 -5.34 0.34
N VAL A 51 8.18 -6.12 1.28
CA VAL A 51 9.26 -5.69 2.19
C VAL A 51 10.45 -5.07 1.45
N LEU A 52 10.98 -5.73 0.40
CA LEU A 52 12.14 -5.24 -0.35
C LEU A 52 11.89 -3.88 -0.99
N GLN A 53 10.72 -3.68 -1.59
CA GLN A 53 10.35 -2.39 -2.16
C GLN A 53 10.14 -1.34 -1.07
N GLY A 54 9.43 -1.70 0.01
CA GLY A 54 9.15 -0.81 1.13
C GLY A 54 10.42 -0.30 1.81
N LEU A 55 11.43 -1.15 1.96
CA LEU A 55 12.70 -0.80 2.60
C LEU A 55 13.41 0.38 1.91
N ALA A 56 13.50 0.35 0.57
CA ALA A 56 14.15 1.43 -0.17
C ALA A 56 13.44 2.77 0.04
N TYR A 57 12.10 2.77 0.13
CA TYR A 57 11.33 3.98 0.43
C TYR A 57 11.50 4.41 1.88
N TYR A 58 11.39 3.48 2.82
CA TYR A 58 11.57 3.74 4.24
C TYR A 58 12.91 4.42 4.54
N ASN A 59 14.01 3.90 4.00
CA ASN A 59 15.33 4.50 4.20
C ASN A 59 15.39 5.94 3.67
N ARG A 60 14.89 6.20 2.45
CA ARG A 60 14.85 7.57 1.92
C ARG A 60 14.00 8.51 2.76
N PHE A 61 12.87 8.01 3.29
CA PHE A 61 12.00 8.80 4.16
C PHE A 61 12.66 9.12 5.49
N VAL A 62 13.27 8.15 6.17
CA VAL A 62 13.96 8.37 7.45
C VAL A 62 15.19 9.27 7.27
N THR A 63 15.93 9.12 6.18
CA THR A 63 17.06 10.02 5.87
C THR A 63 16.60 11.45 5.62
N LYS A 64 15.55 11.66 4.80
CA LYS A 64 15.08 13.01 4.44
C LYS A 64 14.26 13.67 5.56
N TYR A 65 13.49 12.88 6.30
CA TYR A 65 12.61 13.33 7.37
C TYR A 65 12.89 12.49 8.63
N PRO A 66 13.94 12.81 9.41
CA PRO A 66 14.35 11.95 10.53
C PRO A 66 13.35 11.89 11.69
N THR A 67 12.46 12.89 11.81
CA THR A 67 11.44 12.94 12.86
C THR A 67 10.07 13.30 12.29
N VAL A 68 9.01 13.04 13.06
CA VAL A 68 7.64 13.42 12.69
C VAL A 68 7.49 14.92 12.40
N MET A 69 8.22 15.77 13.13
CA MET A 69 8.21 17.22 12.93
C MET A 69 8.83 17.63 11.60
N HIS A 70 9.91 16.96 11.17
CA HIS A 70 10.49 17.20 9.84
C HIS A 70 9.49 16.83 8.74
N LEU A 71 8.80 15.70 8.89
CA LEU A 71 7.78 15.27 7.94
C LEU A 71 6.56 16.21 7.94
N ALA A 72 6.14 16.72 9.09
CA ALA A 72 5.00 17.63 9.21
C ALA A 72 5.24 18.98 8.53
N LYS A 73 6.47 19.50 8.63
CA LYS A 73 6.93 20.76 8.00
C LYS A 73 7.19 20.62 6.50
N ALA A 74 7.26 19.40 5.98
CA ALA A 74 7.55 19.16 4.57
C ALA A 74 6.44 19.71 3.65
N LYS A 75 6.84 20.23 2.50
CA LYS A 75 5.92 20.57 1.41
C LYS A 75 5.27 19.28 0.89
N ASP A 76 3.95 19.28 0.74
CA ASP A 76 3.19 18.12 0.25
C ASP A 76 3.81 17.54 -1.04
N GLU A 77 4.12 18.39 -2.02
CA GLU A 77 4.65 17.96 -3.33
C GLU A 77 5.94 17.13 -3.20
N GLU A 78 6.83 17.49 -2.28
CA GLU A 78 8.08 16.76 -2.07
C GLU A 78 7.84 15.38 -1.48
N VAL A 79 6.89 15.27 -0.54
CA VAL A 79 6.54 13.99 0.09
C VAL A 79 5.84 13.08 -0.90
N TYR A 80 4.91 13.62 -1.70
CA TYR A 80 4.28 12.90 -2.80
C TYR A 80 5.29 12.43 -3.84
N LYS A 81 6.30 13.24 -4.12
CA LYS A 81 7.39 12.85 -5.02
C LYS A 81 8.24 11.73 -4.43
N LEU A 82 8.56 11.79 -3.14
CA LEU A 82 9.31 10.73 -2.46
C LEU A 82 8.51 9.41 -2.39
N TRP A 83 7.18 9.50 -2.31
CA TRP A 83 6.23 8.39 -2.34
C TRP A 83 5.95 7.85 -3.75
N GLU A 84 6.38 8.54 -4.80
CA GLU A 84 6.09 8.19 -6.19
C GLU A 84 6.50 6.74 -6.50
N GLY A 85 5.59 5.97 -7.10
CA GLY A 85 5.81 4.56 -7.45
C GLY A 85 5.44 3.56 -6.34
N LEU A 86 5.23 4.00 -5.09
CA LEU A 86 4.81 3.12 -4.00
C LEU A 86 3.31 2.73 -4.06
N GLY A 87 2.51 3.54 -4.78
CA GLY A 87 1.07 3.33 -4.93
C GLY A 87 0.27 3.68 -3.66
N TYR A 88 -1.06 3.58 -3.75
CA TYR A 88 -2.00 3.89 -2.66
C TYR A 88 -1.74 5.27 -2.02
N TYR A 89 -1.82 6.33 -2.82
CA TYR A 89 -1.45 7.69 -2.42
C TYR A 89 -2.34 8.31 -1.32
N SER A 90 -3.49 7.70 -1.01
CA SER A 90 -4.23 8.03 0.21
C SER A 90 -3.40 7.77 1.48
N ARG A 91 -2.48 6.79 1.46
CA ARG A 91 -1.52 6.58 2.55
C ARG A 91 -0.59 7.77 2.72
N CYS A 92 -0.01 8.29 1.63
CA CYS A 92 0.82 9.50 1.66
C CYS A 92 0.05 10.71 2.19
N LYS A 93 -1.18 10.90 1.73
CA LYS A 93 -2.09 11.97 2.21
C LYS A 93 -2.32 11.88 3.71
N ASN A 94 -2.65 10.68 4.19
CA ASN A 94 -2.96 10.46 5.59
C ASN A 94 -1.69 10.54 6.45
N LEU A 95 -0.54 10.09 5.94
CA LEU A 95 0.76 10.21 6.58
C LEU A 95 1.08 11.68 6.90
N LEU A 96 0.98 12.57 5.90
CA LEU A 96 1.18 14.01 6.09
C LEU A 96 0.21 14.61 7.10
N ALA A 97 -1.08 14.32 6.97
CA ALA A 97 -2.11 14.83 7.87
C ALA A 97 -1.85 14.39 9.33
N THR A 98 -1.54 13.11 9.53
CA THR A 98 -1.22 12.55 10.85
C THR A 98 0.09 13.11 11.42
N ALA A 99 1.13 13.31 10.60
CA ALA A 99 2.38 13.93 11.06
C ALA A 99 2.15 15.34 11.61
N ARG A 100 1.29 16.12 10.95
CA ARG A 100 0.89 17.47 11.38
C ARG A 100 0.11 17.43 12.69
N ILE A 101 -0.91 16.58 12.79
CA ILE A 101 -1.68 16.38 14.04
C ILE A 101 -0.76 16.00 15.21
N ILE A 102 0.20 15.10 15.01
CA ILE A 102 1.13 14.70 16.06
C ILE A 102 2.04 15.87 16.46
N THR A 103 2.49 16.66 15.48
CA THR A 103 3.35 17.83 15.74
C THR A 103 2.60 18.93 16.48
N GLU A 104 1.35 19.18 16.13
CA GLU A 104 0.45 20.12 16.84
C GLU A 104 0.25 19.71 18.30
N ASN A 105 0.24 18.40 18.60
CA ASN A 105 0.16 17.84 19.95
C ASN A 105 1.54 17.68 20.63
N GLY A 106 2.49 18.58 20.35
CA GLY A 106 3.81 18.59 20.99
C GLY A 106 4.83 17.60 20.42
N GLY A 107 4.55 16.98 19.27
CA GLY A 107 5.50 16.11 18.57
C GLY A 107 5.67 14.72 19.19
N MET A 108 4.91 14.39 20.22
CA MET A 108 4.95 13.08 20.89
C MET A 108 3.92 12.14 20.29
N PHE A 109 4.35 10.94 19.89
CA PHE A 109 3.42 9.91 19.43
C PHE A 109 2.50 9.46 20.59
N PRO A 110 1.19 9.28 20.33
CA PRO A 110 0.28 8.78 21.34
C PRO A 110 0.67 7.36 21.77
N GLN A 111 0.58 7.08 23.07
CA GLN A 111 0.94 5.79 23.62
C GLN A 111 -0.25 4.85 23.76
N LYS A 112 -1.44 5.37 24.08
CA LYS A 112 -2.64 4.54 24.29
C LYS A 112 -3.17 4.05 22.95
N TYR A 113 -3.60 2.79 22.89
CA TYR A 113 -4.12 2.18 21.68
C TYR A 113 -5.25 2.97 21.02
N ASN A 114 -6.21 3.48 21.79
CA ASN A 114 -7.34 4.25 21.24
C ASN A 114 -6.90 5.57 20.61
N ASP A 115 -5.91 6.24 21.20
CA ASP A 115 -5.36 7.50 20.70
C ASP A 115 -4.58 7.27 19.39
N VAL A 116 -3.80 6.17 19.32
CA VAL A 116 -3.12 5.74 18.09
C VAL A 116 -4.12 5.35 17.01
N LEU A 117 -5.19 4.63 17.37
CA LEU A 117 -6.25 4.20 16.44
C LEU A 117 -7.04 5.38 15.86
N ALA A 118 -7.17 6.48 16.61
CA ALA A 118 -7.84 7.69 16.14
C ALA A 118 -7.05 8.44 15.05
N LEU A 119 -5.76 8.14 14.87
CA LEU A 119 -4.93 8.77 13.86
C LEU A 119 -5.37 8.39 12.43
N LYS A 120 -5.29 9.36 11.51
CA LYS A 120 -5.74 9.16 10.14
C LYS A 120 -4.89 8.12 9.42
N GLY A 121 -5.54 7.16 8.78
CA GLY A 121 -4.87 6.08 8.05
C GLY A 121 -4.30 4.97 8.94
N VAL A 122 -4.54 5.05 10.26
CA VAL A 122 -4.21 3.99 11.21
C VAL A 122 -5.45 3.12 11.44
N GLY A 123 -5.32 1.83 11.15
CA GLY A 123 -6.34 0.82 11.49
C GLY A 123 -5.93 0.01 12.70
N THR A 124 -6.80 -0.92 13.13
CA THR A 124 -6.56 -1.79 14.30
C THR A 124 -5.23 -2.53 14.25
N TYR A 125 -4.85 -3.04 13.07
CA TYR A 125 -3.55 -3.66 12.82
C TYR A 125 -2.39 -2.70 13.12
N THR A 126 -2.37 -1.51 12.49
CA THR A 126 -1.27 -0.55 12.63
C THR A 126 -1.21 0.01 14.04
N ALA A 127 -2.35 0.23 14.69
CA ALA A 127 -2.39 0.66 16.08
C ALA A 127 -1.79 -0.38 17.01
N ALA A 128 -2.20 -1.66 16.89
CA ALA A 128 -1.63 -2.76 17.66
C ALA A 128 -0.12 -2.93 17.42
N ALA A 129 0.33 -2.77 16.17
CA ALA A 129 1.74 -2.84 15.81
C ALA A 129 2.53 -1.74 16.52
N ILE A 130 2.11 -0.47 16.40
CA ILE A 130 2.79 0.66 17.05
C ILE A 130 2.87 0.46 18.56
N VAL A 131 1.74 0.22 19.24
CA VAL A 131 1.76 0.15 20.71
C VAL A 131 2.47 -1.08 21.26
N SER A 132 2.43 -2.22 20.55
CA SER A 132 3.15 -3.42 20.99
C SER A 132 4.65 -3.34 20.71
N PHE A 133 5.07 -2.71 19.61
CA PHE A 133 6.49 -2.58 19.27
C PHE A 133 7.17 -1.45 20.05
N ALA A 134 6.59 -0.25 20.04
CA ALA A 134 7.17 0.93 20.68
C ALA A 134 7.00 0.90 22.21
N TYR A 135 5.79 0.59 22.68
CA TYR A 135 5.40 0.77 24.09
C TYR A 135 5.17 -0.54 24.85
N ASN A 136 5.46 -1.69 24.24
CA ASN A 136 5.29 -3.03 24.82
C ASN A 136 3.87 -3.29 25.35
N GLN A 137 2.84 -2.65 24.80
CA GLN A 137 1.46 -2.87 25.22
C GLN A 137 0.91 -4.19 24.68
N PRO A 138 0.07 -4.91 25.44
CA PRO A 138 -0.37 -6.27 25.12
C PRO A 138 -1.52 -6.30 24.10
N TYR A 139 -1.29 -5.77 22.90
CA TYR A 139 -2.21 -5.83 21.78
C TYR A 139 -1.71 -6.78 20.70
N ALA A 140 -2.51 -7.77 20.33
CA ALA A 140 -2.15 -8.71 19.28
C ALA A 140 -2.26 -8.07 17.89
N VAL A 141 -1.23 -8.27 17.08
CA VAL A 141 -1.21 -7.82 15.68
C VAL A 141 -1.83 -8.91 14.81
N VAL A 142 -2.86 -8.56 14.05
CA VAL A 142 -3.58 -9.49 13.18
C VAL A 142 -3.50 -9.02 11.72
N ASP A 143 -2.57 -9.59 10.98
CA ASP A 143 -2.41 -9.38 9.53
C ASP A 143 -2.87 -10.62 8.72
N GLY A 144 -2.62 -10.63 7.42
CA GLY A 144 -2.93 -11.79 6.57
C GLY A 144 -2.14 -13.06 6.93
N ASN A 145 -0.96 -12.93 7.56
CA ASN A 145 -0.16 -14.05 8.04
C ASN A 145 -0.78 -14.66 9.29
N VAL A 146 -1.10 -13.84 10.28
CA VAL A 146 -1.72 -14.26 11.55
C VAL A 146 -3.09 -14.87 11.30
N ASN A 147 -3.94 -14.24 10.48
CA ASN A 147 -5.23 -14.81 10.10
C ASN A 147 -5.10 -16.23 9.55
N ARG A 148 -4.11 -16.47 8.68
CA ARG A 148 -3.88 -17.77 8.05
C ARG A 148 -3.35 -18.81 9.04
N ILE A 149 -2.38 -18.44 9.89
CA ILE A 149 -1.84 -19.34 10.91
C ILE A 149 -2.97 -19.79 11.84
N LEU A 150 -3.73 -18.82 12.39
CA LEU A 150 -4.79 -19.11 13.35
C LEU A 150 -5.92 -19.92 12.73
N ALA A 151 -6.35 -19.56 11.51
CA ALA A 151 -7.37 -20.34 10.83
C ALA A 151 -6.95 -21.79 10.56
N ARG A 152 -5.70 -22.00 10.12
CA ARG A 152 -5.18 -23.35 9.85
C ARG A 152 -4.97 -24.16 11.13
N CYS A 153 -4.33 -23.59 12.14
CA CYS A 153 -3.97 -24.32 13.36
C CYS A 153 -5.22 -24.67 14.19
N PHE A 154 -6.20 -23.76 14.27
CA PHE A 154 -7.40 -23.91 15.10
C PHE A 154 -8.66 -24.32 14.31
N GLY A 155 -8.53 -24.59 13.01
CA GLY A 155 -9.65 -25.08 12.18
C GLY A 155 -10.78 -24.07 12.01
N ILE A 156 -10.46 -22.77 11.90
CA ILE A 156 -11.48 -21.73 11.77
C ILE A 156 -11.97 -21.70 10.32
N THR A 157 -13.16 -22.25 10.11
CA THR A 157 -13.83 -22.32 8.81
C THR A 157 -14.71 -21.12 8.50
N ILE A 158 -14.95 -20.24 9.48
CA ILE A 158 -15.61 -18.95 9.29
C ILE A 158 -14.71 -18.06 8.41
N ALA A 159 -15.30 -17.38 7.42
CA ALA A 159 -14.53 -16.50 6.56
C ALA A 159 -13.87 -15.38 7.36
N ILE A 160 -12.55 -15.24 7.24
CA ILE A 160 -11.74 -14.33 8.07
C ILE A 160 -12.00 -12.84 7.79
N ASP A 161 -12.61 -12.53 6.65
CA ASP A 161 -12.97 -11.17 6.22
C ASP A 161 -14.41 -10.77 6.55
N SER A 162 -15.21 -11.70 7.08
CA SER A 162 -16.53 -11.45 7.67
C SER A 162 -16.41 -10.72 9.02
N THR A 163 -17.46 -10.04 9.47
CA THR A 163 -17.49 -9.37 10.79
C THR A 163 -17.25 -10.39 11.92
N LYS A 164 -17.92 -11.55 11.85
CA LYS A 164 -17.77 -12.62 12.84
C LYS A 164 -16.35 -13.19 12.83
N GLY A 165 -15.81 -13.50 11.64
CA GLY A 165 -14.46 -14.05 11.49
C GLY A 165 -13.38 -13.11 12.01
N LYS A 166 -13.47 -11.80 11.71
CA LYS A 166 -12.56 -10.78 12.27
C LYS A 166 -12.57 -10.77 13.80
N LYS A 167 -13.76 -10.80 14.41
CA LYS A 167 -13.90 -10.84 15.87
C LYS A 167 -13.32 -12.14 16.44
N THR A 168 -13.65 -13.29 15.86
CA THR A 168 -13.12 -14.60 16.29
C THR A 168 -11.60 -14.65 16.26
N ILE A 169 -10.98 -14.22 15.15
CA ILE A 169 -9.52 -14.22 15.03
C ILE A 169 -8.89 -13.23 16.02
N ALA A 170 -9.44 -12.02 16.14
CA ALA A 170 -8.90 -11.01 17.04
C ALA A 170 -8.96 -11.46 18.51
N THR A 171 -10.07 -12.07 18.95
CA THR A 171 -10.18 -12.64 20.30
C THR A 171 -9.12 -13.72 20.52
N LEU A 172 -9.03 -14.70 19.61
CA LEU A 172 -8.05 -15.78 19.74
C LEU A 172 -6.60 -15.27 19.73
N ALA A 173 -6.28 -14.28 18.89
CA ALA A 173 -4.95 -13.70 18.83
C ALA A 173 -4.56 -13.03 20.16
N ASN A 174 -5.48 -12.31 20.79
CA ASN A 174 -5.24 -11.69 22.10
C ASN A 174 -5.12 -12.72 23.24
N GLU A 175 -5.84 -13.84 23.16
CA GLU A 175 -5.71 -14.94 24.12
C GLU A 175 -4.35 -15.66 24.02
N LEU A 176 -3.78 -15.74 22.81
CA LEU A 176 -2.49 -16.38 22.55
C LEU A 176 -1.29 -15.46 22.79
N LEU A 177 -1.50 -14.16 22.90
CA LEU A 177 -0.42 -13.18 23.01
C LEU A 177 0.42 -13.40 24.27
N ASP A 178 1.74 -13.43 24.12
CA ASP A 178 2.65 -13.27 25.25
C ASP A 178 2.58 -11.82 25.75
N LYS A 179 1.80 -11.59 26.81
CA LYS A 179 1.61 -10.25 27.40
C LYS A 179 2.87 -9.66 28.00
N LYS A 180 3.90 -10.46 28.31
CA LYS A 180 5.18 -9.95 28.83
C LYS A 180 6.05 -9.39 27.69
N GLN A 181 5.97 -10.00 26.50
CA GLN A 181 6.76 -9.61 25.32
C GLN A 181 5.91 -9.54 24.05
N PRO A 182 4.83 -8.71 24.03
CA PRO A 182 3.86 -8.71 22.94
C PRO A 182 4.48 -8.35 21.60
N GLY A 183 5.40 -7.38 21.57
CA GLY A 183 6.08 -7.01 20.33
C GLY A 183 6.91 -8.16 19.72
N LYS A 184 7.64 -8.93 20.55
CA LYS A 184 8.39 -10.09 20.06
C LYS A 184 7.47 -11.19 19.55
N PHE A 185 6.37 -11.44 20.27
CA PHE A 185 5.38 -12.44 19.86
C PHE A 185 4.70 -12.07 18.53
N ASN A 186 4.27 -10.81 18.39
CA ASN A 186 3.67 -10.30 17.17
C ASN A 186 4.63 -10.43 15.97
N GLN A 187 5.90 -10.03 16.14
CA GLN A 187 6.91 -10.20 15.10
C GLN A 187 7.13 -11.68 14.75
N ALA A 188 7.19 -12.56 15.75
CA ALA A 188 7.33 -14.00 15.56
C ALA A 188 6.18 -14.59 14.74
N MET A 189 4.94 -14.24 15.07
CA MET A 189 3.75 -14.68 14.35
C MET A 189 3.76 -14.23 12.89
N MET A 190 4.10 -12.97 12.62
CA MET A 190 4.18 -12.44 11.26
C MET A 190 5.29 -13.13 10.44
N ASP A 191 6.48 -13.30 11.03
CA ASP A 191 7.61 -13.95 10.36
C ASP A 191 7.35 -15.43 10.10
N PHE A 192 6.76 -16.13 11.07
CA PHE A 192 6.40 -17.53 10.93
C PHE A 192 5.42 -17.76 9.77
N GLY A 193 4.44 -16.87 9.64
CA GLY A 193 3.49 -16.95 8.52
C GLY A 193 4.13 -16.61 7.19
N ALA A 194 5.06 -15.65 7.17
CA ALA A 194 5.76 -15.28 5.95
C ALA A 194 6.74 -16.35 5.44
N THR A 195 7.35 -17.12 6.34
CA THR A 195 8.46 -18.05 6.01
C THR A 195 8.06 -19.53 6.05
N ILE A 196 7.28 -19.95 7.03
CA ILE A 196 6.90 -21.36 7.25
C ILE A 196 5.47 -21.62 6.77
N CYS A 197 4.49 -20.97 7.41
CA CYS A 197 3.07 -21.16 7.09
C CYS A 197 2.67 -20.29 5.90
N LYS A 198 3.30 -20.48 4.74
CA LYS A 198 3.11 -19.69 3.51
C LYS A 198 1.69 -19.85 2.94
N PRO A 199 1.17 -18.86 2.17
CA PRO A 199 -0.15 -18.97 1.55
C PRO A 199 -0.28 -20.20 0.64
N ARG A 200 0.71 -20.42 -0.24
CA ARG A 200 0.85 -21.59 -1.10
C ARG A 200 2.05 -22.40 -0.66
N GLN A 201 1.95 -23.73 -0.76
CA GLN A 201 3.01 -24.67 -0.40
C GLN A 201 3.65 -24.34 0.97
N PRO A 202 2.87 -24.35 2.08
CA PRO A 202 3.43 -24.17 3.41
C PRO A 202 4.45 -25.28 3.72
N LEU A 203 5.50 -24.94 4.47
CA LEU A 203 6.54 -25.89 4.88
C LEU A 203 6.06 -26.71 6.09
N CYS A 204 5.01 -27.50 5.88
CA CYS A 204 4.37 -28.26 6.96
C CYS A 204 5.30 -29.29 7.61
N ASN A 205 6.26 -29.86 6.87
CA ASN A 205 7.24 -30.82 7.40
C ASN A 205 8.25 -30.18 8.36
N GLU A 206 8.52 -28.88 8.20
CA GLU A 206 9.41 -28.09 9.06
C GLU A 206 8.63 -27.28 10.11
N CYS A 207 7.30 -27.42 10.14
CA CYS A 207 6.44 -26.58 10.95
C CYS A 207 6.41 -27.07 12.40
N ILE A 208 6.93 -26.26 13.32
CA ILE A 208 6.88 -26.49 14.78
C ILE A 208 5.47 -26.65 15.36
N LEU A 209 4.43 -26.31 14.60
CA LEU A 209 3.03 -26.44 14.99
C LEU A 209 2.32 -27.63 14.31
N GLN A 210 3.01 -28.39 13.45
CA GLN A 210 2.44 -29.44 12.61
C GLN A 210 1.62 -30.45 13.43
N ALA A 211 2.21 -30.99 14.51
CA ALA A 211 1.61 -32.03 15.35
C ALA A 211 0.24 -31.64 15.93
N ASN A 212 -0.04 -30.34 16.09
CA ASN A 212 -1.30 -29.82 16.64
C ASN A 212 -2.10 -29.00 15.62
N CYS A 213 -1.67 -28.92 14.36
CA CYS A 213 -2.34 -28.11 13.35
C CYS A 213 -3.56 -28.84 12.79
N PHE A 214 -4.76 -28.30 13.04
CA PHE A 214 -6.01 -28.84 12.53
C PHE A 214 -5.98 -29.03 11.00
N ALA A 215 -5.59 -27.99 10.26
CA ALA A 215 -5.60 -28.03 8.81
C ALA A 215 -4.61 -29.02 8.22
N PHE A 216 -3.50 -29.30 8.90
CA PHE A 216 -2.56 -30.33 8.47
C PHE A 216 -3.18 -31.73 8.65
N LYS A 217 -3.71 -32.03 9.85
CA LYS A 217 -4.36 -33.32 10.16
C LYS A 217 -5.54 -33.66 9.26
N HIS A 218 -6.25 -32.65 8.76
CA HIS A 218 -7.45 -32.82 7.93
C HIS A 218 -7.23 -32.47 6.45
N ASN A 219 -5.98 -32.29 6.00
CA ASN A 219 -5.66 -31.94 4.61
C ASN A 219 -6.36 -30.65 4.10
N GLN A 220 -6.57 -29.66 4.98
CA GLN A 220 -7.25 -28.39 4.68
C GLN A 220 -6.30 -27.18 4.59
N THR A 221 -4.98 -27.39 4.51
CA THR A 221 -4.01 -26.28 4.45
C THR A 221 -4.20 -25.41 3.20
N SER A 222 -4.63 -25.99 2.08
CA SER A 222 -4.96 -25.29 0.84
C SER A 222 -6.31 -24.57 0.87
N LEU A 223 -7.23 -25.02 1.72
CA LEU A 223 -8.60 -24.50 1.82
C LEU A 223 -8.75 -23.37 2.84
N LEU A 224 -7.88 -23.33 3.85
CA LEU A 224 -7.92 -22.33 4.92
C LEU A 224 -6.82 -21.27 4.77
N PRO A 225 -7.12 -19.98 5.04
CA PRO A 225 -8.40 -19.45 5.53
C PRO A 225 -9.45 -19.25 4.42
N LYS A 226 -10.74 -19.40 4.76
CA LYS A 226 -11.85 -19.00 3.87
C LYS A 226 -11.98 -17.48 3.79
N LYS A 227 -12.42 -16.97 2.64
CA LYS A 227 -12.75 -15.57 2.42
C LYS A 227 -14.10 -15.46 1.71
N GLU A 228 -14.93 -14.51 2.12
CA GLU A 228 -16.23 -14.21 1.50
C GLU A 228 -16.07 -13.30 0.29
N LYS A 229 -15.21 -12.28 0.38
CA LYS A 229 -15.14 -11.23 -0.63
C LYS A 229 -14.33 -11.67 -1.83
N LYS A 230 -15.00 -11.77 -2.98
CA LYS A 230 -14.35 -11.81 -4.30
C LYS A 230 -14.14 -10.38 -4.79
N ILE A 231 -12.93 -10.08 -5.26
CA ILE A 231 -12.61 -8.75 -5.81
C ILE A 231 -13.08 -8.68 -7.26
N THR A 232 -14.03 -7.79 -7.54
CA THR A 232 -14.43 -7.44 -8.91
C THR A 232 -13.52 -6.36 -9.46
N ILE A 233 -13.01 -6.56 -10.69
CA ILE A 233 -12.09 -5.62 -11.35
C ILE A 233 -12.88 -4.77 -12.36
N LYS A 234 -12.93 -3.46 -12.16
CA LYS A 234 -13.52 -2.51 -13.12
C LYS A 234 -12.50 -2.16 -14.21
N LYS A 235 -12.91 -2.17 -15.48
CA LYS A 235 -12.07 -1.68 -16.58
C LYS A 235 -12.31 -0.18 -16.77
N ARG A 236 -11.25 0.60 -16.98
CA ARG A 236 -11.32 2.03 -17.29
C ARG A 236 -10.36 2.35 -18.42
N TRP A 237 -10.80 3.15 -19.39
CA TRP A 237 -9.97 3.63 -20.49
C TRP A 237 -9.59 5.09 -20.24
N MET A 238 -8.29 5.33 -20.06
CA MET A 238 -7.72 6.64 -19.74
C MET A 238 -6.72 7.03 -20.82
N HIS A 239 -7.18 7.88 -21.73
CA HIS A 239 -6.36 8.36 -22.83
C HIS A 239 -5.82 9.76 -22.52
N TYR A 240 -4.52 9.97 -22.71
CA TYR A 240 -3.84 11.20 -22.33
C TYR A 240 -3.33 11.98 -23.54
N LEU A 241 -3.55 13.29 -23.54
CA LEU A 241 -2.91 14.25 -24.43
C LEU A 241 -1.82 15.01 -23.68
N LEU A 242 -0.56 14.76 -24.05
CA LEU A 242 0.58 15.56 -23.66
C LEU A 242 0.71 16.72 -24.67
N ALA A 243 0.37 17.92 -24.23
CA ALA A 243 0.54 19.14 -25.02
C ALA A 243 1.87 19.82 -24.64
N GLU A 244 2.69 20.08 -25.66
CA GLU A 244 3.95 20.79 -25.55
C GLU A 244 3.88 22.14 -26.25
N TYR A 245 4.47 23.17 -25.63
CA TYR A 245 4.62 24.49 -26.23
C TYR A 245 5.98 25.06 -25.80
N LYS A 246 6.85 25.36 -26.78
CA LYS A 246 8.26 25.67 -26.53
C LYS A 246 8.90 24.56 -25.68
N ASN A 247 9.48 24.87 -24.53
CA ASN A 247 10.11 23.89 -23.62
C ASN A 247 9.25 23.55 -22.39
N SER A 248 7.93 23.59 -22.52
CA SER A 248 7.00 23.36 -21.41
C SER A 248 5.93 22.34 -21.75
N TRP A 249 5.49 21.59 -20.75
CA TRP A 249 4.35 20.67 -20.84
C TRP A 249 3.18 21.16 -20.01
N LEU A 250 1.97 20.96 -20.53
CA LEU A 250 0.73 21.30 -19.84
C LEU A 250 0.30 20.15 -18.92
N ILE A 251 0.21 20.42 -17.61
CA ILE A 251 -0.19 19.43 -16.61
C ILE A 251 -1.17 20.02 -15.61
N ARG A 252 -1.92 19.18 -14.91
CA ARG A 252 -2.72 19.57 -13.74
C ARG A 252 -2.47 18.63 -12.57
N LYS A 253 -2.87 19.07 -11.38
CA LYS A 253 -2.98 18.20 -10.20
C LYS A 253 -4.40 17.62 -10.15
N ARG A 254 -4.52 16.33 -9.83
CA ARG A 254 -5.81 15.65 -9.66
C ARG A 254 -6.39 15.97 -8.29
N ASP A 255 -7.36 16.88 -8.24
CA ASP A 255 -7.99 17.27 -6.96
C ASP A 255 -9.22 16.41 -6.61
N ALA A 256 -9.88 15.84 -7.62
CA ALA A 256 -11.06 14.99 -7.45
C ALA A 256 -10.78 13.78 -6.53
N LYS A 257 -11.80 13.38 -5.75
CA LYS A 257 -11.78 12.19 -4.90
C LYS A 257 -11.91 10.91 -5.75
N ASP A 258 -10.85 10.58 -6.48
CA ASP A 258 -10.72 9.36 -7.28
C ASP A 258 -9.31 8.76 -7.10
N ILE A 259 -8.99 7.71 -7.86
CA ILE A 259 -7.63 7.18 -7.96
C ILE A 259 -6.64 8.29 -8.32
N TRP A 260 -5.43 8.14 -7.77
CA TRP A 260 -4.31 9.04 -8.03
C TRP A 260 -4.56 10.50 -7.61
N GLN A 261 -5.49 10.75 -6.68
CA GLN A 261 -5.66 12.07 -6.05
C GLN A 261 -4.32 12.64 -5.59
N ASN A 262 -4.15 13.95 -5.79
CA ASN A 262 -2.96 14.76 -5.52
C ASN A 262 -1.74 14.47 -6.40
N LEU A 263 -1.87 13.60 -7.41
CA LEU A 263 -0.84 13.42 -8.43
C LEU A 263 -1.04 14.34 -9.63
N TYR A 264 0.04 14.56 -10.34
CA TYR A 264 0.05 15.28 -11.59
C TYR A 264 -0.36 14.39 -12.76
N GLU A 265 -1.02 14.98 -13.73
CA GLU A 265 -1.41 14.33 -14.98
C GLU A 265 -1.44 15.27 -16.18
N PHE A 266 -1.45 14.67 -17.36
CA PHE A 266 -1.73 15.35 -18.63
C PHE A 266 -3.23 15.49 -18.87
N ILE A 267 -3.62 16.09 -20.00
CA ILE A 267 -5.03 16.21 -20.36
C ILE A 267 -5.62 14.80 -20.52
N LEU A 268 -6.59 14.47 -19.66
CA LEU A 268 -7.22 13.15 -19.61
C LEU A 268 -8.56 13.16 -20.36
N ILE A 269 -8.76 12.17 -21.21
CA ILE A 269 -10.07 11.72 -21.67
C ILE A 269 -10.33 10.34 -21.09
N GLU A 270 -11.43 10.21 -20.36
CA GLU A 270 -11.90 8.93 -19.87
C GLU A 270 -13.11 8.44 -20.68
N THR A 271 -13.07 7.16 -21.08
CA THR A 271 -14.09 6.52 -21.92
C THR A 271 -14.47 5.14 -21.41
N SER A 272 -15.62 4.63 -21.87
CA SER A 272 -16.05 3.25 -21.60
C SER A 272 -15.17 2.22 -22.31
N ASP A 273 -14.66 2.59 -23.48
CA ASP A 273 -13.93 1.70 -24.40
C ASP A 273 -12.69 2.38 -24.98
N ASN A 274 -11.89 1.61 -25.72
CA ASN A 274 -10.68 2.08 -26.38
C ASN A 274 -11.01 3.07 -27.50
N LEU A 275 -10.32 4.21 -27.53
CA LEU A 275 -10.34 5.12 -28.67
C LEU A 275 -9.24 4.81 -29.69
N SER A 276 -9.62 4.69 -30.95
CA SER A 276 -8.67 4.77 -32.07
C SER A 276 -8.03 6.16 -32.18
N LYS A 277 -6.93 6.29 -32.93
CA LYS A 277 -6.26 7.58 -33.18
C LYS A 277 -7.25 8.64 -33.72
N LYS A 278 -8.08 8.25 -34.71
CA LYS A 278 -9.07 9.14 -35.34
C LYS A 278 -10.14 9.58 -34.34
N GLN A 279 -10.65 8.65 -33.52
CA GLN A 279 -11.66 8.98 -32.50
C GLN A 279 -11.10 9.86 -31.38
N PHE A 280 -9.86 9.62 -30.94
CA PHE A 280 -9.23 10.47 -29.93
C PHE A 280 -9.07 11.91 -30.43
N LEU A 281 -8.56 12.11 -31.65
CA LEU A 281 -8.39 13.44 -32.25
C LEU A 281 -9.73 14.16 -32.49
N ALA A 282 -10.77 13.40 -32.87
CA ALA A 282 -12.11 13.94 -33.07
C ALA A 282 -12.88 14.19 -31.76
N HIS A 283 -12.37 13.72 -30.62
CA HIS A 283 -13.07 13.86 -29.34
C HIS A 283 -13.26 15.34 -28.99
N LYS A 284 -14.48 15.74 -28.62
CA LYS A 284 -14.87 17.16 -28.39
C LYS A 284 -13.92 17.92 -27.45
N GLN A 285 -13.39 17.24 -26.42
CA GLN A 285 -12.44 17.87 -25.49
C GLN A 285 -11.05 18.11 -26.12
N ILE A 286 -10.63 17.29 -27.08
CA ILE A 286 -9.34 17.41 -27.77
C ILE A 286 -9.45 18.35 -28.95
N LYS A 287 -10.56 18.27 -29.69
CA LYS A 287 -10.83 19.08 -30.87
C LYS A 287 -10.60 20.58 -30.62
N LYS A 288 -11.03 21.07 -29.44
CA LYS A 288 -10.79 22.45 -28.95
C LYS A 288 -9.32 22.86 -28.87
N PHE A 289 -8.40 21.91 -28.74
CA PHE A 289 -6.96 22.14 -28.63
C PHE A 289 -6.20 21.81 -29.93
N THR A 290 -6.85 21.13 -30.87
CA THR A 290 -6.23 20.59 -32.09
C THR A 290 -6.83 21.14 -33.38
N GLU A 291 -7.80 22.06 -33.31
CA GLU A 291 -8.51 22.58 -34.49
C GLU A 291 -7.62 23.38 -35.44
N GLU A 292 -6.56 24.06 -34.96
CA GLU A 292 -5.57 24.68 -35.85
C GLU A 292 -4.17 24.66 -35.21
N ASN A 293 -3.18 24.17 -35.96
CA ASN A 293 -1.74 24.30 -35.68
C ASN A 293 -1.15 23.46 -34.53
N PHE A 294 -1.12 22.14 -34.71
CA PHE A 294 -0.25 21.26 -33.92
C PHE A 294 0.53 20.30 -34.83
N SER A 295 1.70 19.86 -34.39
CA SER A 295 2.40 18.71 -34.97
C SER A 295 2.29 17.51 -34.04
N LEU A 296 1.96 16.34 -34.59
CA LEU A 296 1.98 15.09 -33.84
C LEU A 296 3.42 14.63 -33.70
N LEU A 297 3.93 14.63 -32.47
CA LEU A 297 5.29 14.17 -32.19
C LEU A 297 5.32 12.66 -31.96
N HIS A 298 4.38 12.13 -31.19
CA HIS A 298 4.38 10.71 -30.83
C HIS A 298 2.98 10.20 -30.44
N LEU A 299 2.69 8.94 -30.78
CA LEU A 299 1.52 8.21 -30.31
C LEU A 299 1.99 6.88 -29.70
N SER A 300 1.72 6.67 -28.42
CA SER A 300 2.13 5.44 -27.76
C SER A 300 1.32 4.23 -28.24
N LYS A 301 1.93 3.04 -28.14
CA LYS A 301 1.15 1.79 -28.06
C LYS A 301 0.20 1.85 -26.85
N GLU A 302 -0.76 0.92 -26.79
CA GLU A 302 -1.59 0.78 -25.60
C GLU A 302 -0.70 0.46 -24.39
N ILE A 303 -0.91 1.21 -23.32
CA ILE A 303 -0.31 0.98 -22.01
C ILE A 303 -1.42 0.51 -21.10
N SER A 304 -1.12 -0.49 -20.27
CA SER A 304 -2.03 -0.94 -19.23
C SER A 304 -1.35 -0.99 -17.87
N GLN A 305 -2.15 -0.78 -16.83
CA GLN A 305 -1.77 -0.94 -15.45
C GLN A 305 -2.92 -1.55 -14.64
N ARG A 306 -2.62 -2.66 -13.98
CA ARG A 306 -3.50 -3.27 -13.01
C ARG A 306 -3.36 -2.59 -11.65
N LEU A 307 -4.48 -2.12 -11.11
CA LEU A 307 -4.68 -1.76 -9.72
C LEU A 307 -5.48 -2.89 -9.03
N THR A 308 -5.72 -2.77 -7.72
CA THR A 308 -6.38 -3.83 -6.95
C THR A 308 -7.83 -4.07 -7.37
N HIS A 309 -8.59 -3.01 -7.62
CA HIS A 309 -10.00 -3.09 -8.01
C HIS A 309 -10.26 -2.62 -9.44
N GLN A 310 -9.20 -2.25 -10.18
CA GLN A 310 -9.34 -1.60 -11.48
C GLN A 310 -8.23 -2.05 -12.46
N GLN A 311 -8.58 -2.19 -13.73
CA GLN A 311 -7.64 -2.32 -14.83
C GLN A 311 -7.71 -1.01 -15.63
N ILE A 312 -6.61 -0.27 -15.63
CA ILE A 312 -6.48 0.97 -16.42
C ILE A 312 -5.78 0.63 -17.73
N SER A 313 -6.38 1.01 -18.85
CA SER A 313 -5.78 0.91 -20.18
C SER A 313 -5.88 2.25 -20.88
N GLY A 314 -5.00 2.52 -21.84
CA GLY A 314 -5.10 3.73 -22.64
C GLY A 314 -3.85 4.02 -23.46
N ARG A 315 -3.83 5.19 -24.08
CA ARG A 315 -2.76 5.67 -24.95
C ARG A 315 -2.38 7.09 -24.59
N PHE A 316 -1.16 7.46 -24.96
CA PHE A 316 -0.65 8.82 -24.84
C PHE A 316 -0.41 9.37 -26.24
N MET A 317 -0.89 10.58 -26.49
CA MET A 317 -0.56 11.34 -27.67
C MET A 317 0.20 12.59 -27.28
N HIS A 318 1.36 12.79 -27.89
CA HIS A 318 2.22 13.95 -27.70
C HIS A 318 2.10 14.85 -28.91
N ILE A 319 1.67 16.08 -28.66
CA ILE A 319 1.58 17.11 -29.68
C ILE A 319 2.43 18.32 -29.31
N ILE A 320 2.97 18.99 -30.31
CA ILE A 320 3.59 20.31 -30.16
C ILE A 320 2.61 21.33 -30.72
N LEU A 321 2.24 22.29 -29.89
CA LEU A 321 1.35 23.39 -30.26
C LEU A 321 2.17 24.57 -30.79
N THR A 322 1.63 25.29 -31.78
CA THR A 322 2.21 26.57 -32.21
C THR A 322 1.71 27.75 -31.37
N LYS A 323 0.60 27.58 -30.64
CA LYS A 323 0.00 28.58 -29.75
C LYS A 323 -0.26 28.01 -28.36
N LYS A 324 -0.04 28.83 -27.33
CA LYS A 324 -0.30 28.46 -25.94
C LYS A 324 -1.80 28.35 -25.68
N ILE A 325 -2.23 27.22 -25.13
CA ILE A 325 -3.60 27.02 -24.61
C ILE A 325 -3.65 27.19 -23.09
N SER A 326 -4.82 27.48 -22.53
CA SER A 326 -5.00 27.64 -21.08
C SER A 326 -6.30 26.99 -20.58
N PRO A 327 -6.40 25.64 -20.60
CA PRO A 327 -7.55 24.95 -20.04
C PRO A 327 -7.59 25.09 -18.52
N GLU A 328 -8.81 25.16 -17.98
CA GLU A 328 -9.06 25.33 -16.54
C GLU A 328 -8.36 24.25 -15.70
N GLY A 329 -7.67 24.68 -14.64
CA GLY A 329 -6.96 23.80 -13.71
C GLY A 329 -5.61 23.27 -14.22
N TYR A 330 -5.21 23.56 -15.46
CA TYR A 330 -3.90 23.19 -16.00
C TYR A 330 -2.91 24.34 -15.93
N LYS A 331 -1.63 23.99 -15.80
CA LYS A 331 -0.50 24.92 -15.81
C LYS A 331 0.62 24.39 -16.71
N TRP A 332 1.32 25.32 -17.34
CA TRP A 332 2.53 25.03 -18.10
C TRP A 332 3.71 24.90 -17.14
N VAL A 333 4.45 23.80 -17.27
CA VAL A 333 5.63 23.51 -16.44
C VAL A 333 6.80 23.21 -17.36
N LEU A 334 7.96 23.80 -17.08
CA LEU A 334 9.19 23.55 -17.82
C LEU A 334 9.54 22.05 -17.78
N LYS A 335 10.03 21.49 -18.90
CA LYS A 335 10.37 20.07 -18.98
C LYS A 335 11.34 19.63 -17.87
N GLU A 336 12.29 20.49 -17.51
CA GLU A 336 13.26 20.22 -16.44
C GLU A 336 12.62 20.07 -15.05
N ASP A 337 11.50 20.75 -14.81
CA ASP A 337 10.76 20.72 -13.55
C ASP A 337 9.76 19.57 -13.47
N ILE A 338 9.45 18.91 -14.60
CA ILE A 338 8.56 17.74 -14.63
C ILE A 338 9.10 16.62 -13.74
N LYS A 339 10.43 16.48 -13.66
CA LYS A 339 11.08 15.48 -12.78
C LYS A 339 10.76 15.71 -11.30
N ASN A 340 10.37 16.92 -10.90
CA ASN A 340 10.02 17.28 -9.53
C ASN A 340 8.52 17.07 -9.23
N LYS A 341 7.71 16.74 -10.24
CA LYS A 341 6.27 16.47 -10.09
C LYS A 341 6.03 14.97 -9.94
N ALA A 342 5.09 14.62 -9.07
CA ALA A 342 4.75 13.23 -8.80
C ALA A 342 3.65 12.76 -9.76
N PHE A 343 3.97 11.79 -10.61
CA PHE A 343 3.06 11.17 -11.55
C PHE A 343 2.71 9.74 -11.13
N THR A 344 1.72 9.18 -11.81
CA THR A 344 1.29 7.81 -11.60
C THR A 344 2.31 6.86 -12.24
N GLY A 345 2.36 5.61 -11.79
CA GLY A 345 3.13 4.57 -12.50
C GLY A 345 2.73 4.45 -13.98
N PHE A 346 1.46 4.71 -14.30
CA PHE A 346 0.92 4.63 -15.65
C PHE A 346 1.52 5.72 -16.55
N ILE A 347 1.57 6.95 -16.06
CA ILE A 347 2.17 8.08 -16.77
C ILE A 347 3.70 7.96 -16.79
N ASN A 348 4.32 7.53 -15.70
CA ASN A 348 5.78 7.34 -15.66
C ASN A 348 6.28 6.28 -16.64
N LYS A 349 5.49 5.21 -16.89
CA LYS A 349 5.79 4.26 -17.97
C LYS A 349 5.92 4.96 -19.32
N TYR A 350 4.99 5.86 -19.63
CA TYR A 350 5.03 6.64 -20.87
C TYR A 350 6.18 7.66 -20.89
N LEU A 351 6.40 8.39 -19.80
CA LEU A 351 7.50 9.35 -19.71
C LEU A 351 8.86 8.69 -19.95
N ASN A 352 9.03 7.46 -19.47
CA ASN A 352 10.25 6.69 -19.70
C ASN A 352 10.42 6.22 -21.15
N THR A 353 9.34 6.13 -21.94
CA THR A 353 9.47 5.82 -23.39
C THR A 353 9.92 7.03 -24.18
N ILE A 354 9.43 8.23 -23.84
CA ILE A 354 9.77 9.45 -24.59
C ILE A 354 11.07 10.12 -24.15
N LYS A 355 11.61 9.82 -22.96
CA LYS A 355 12.95 10.27 -22.55
C LYS A 355 14.10 9.58 -23.30
N LYS A 356 13.78 8.51 -24.03
CA LYS A 356 14.72 7.77 -24.89
C LYS A 356 14.65 8.21 -26.36
N LEU A 357 13.69 9.08 -26.67
CA LEU A 357 13.53 9.79 -27.94
C LEU A 357 14.14 11.18 -27.76
#